data_AF-U1FE81-F1
#
_entry.id   AF-U1FE81-F1
#
_cell.length_a   1.000
_cell.length_b   1.000
_cell.length_c   1.000
_cell.angle_alpha   90.00
_cell.angle_beta   90.00
_cell.angle_gamma   90.00
#
_symmetry.space_group_name_H-M   'P 1'
#
loop_
_entity.id
_entity.type
_entity.pdbx_description
1 polymer ?
#
loop_
_entity_poly.entity_id
_entity_poly.type
_entity_poly.pdbx_seq_one_letter_code
_entity_poly.pdbx_strand_id
1 'polypeptide(L)'
;MSIIRGLGRVLFSSYFIVKGSNAALKPNDFVEEAEPVADKLVPMLQRTLPSVGGYIPDDTRTLVRATGAAQAAGGLAMATGLGRRLGASVVATTMVPHVIASIPDKTLPKAERAAGRSVLLRNVSLLGASLMASKDTAGRPGLAWRTANTKHRLESSARDQKASLAANQDKMSRKARKRIAKAEKKARKTAEKMQKKAAARS
;
A
#
# COMPACT_ATOMS: atom_id res chain seq x y z
N MET A 1 10.46 2.26 13.21
CA MET A 1 10.70 3.19 12.07
C MET A 1 12.07 3.79 12.26
N SER A 2 12.92 3.86 11.23
CA SER A 2 14.18 4.59 11.33
C SER A 2 13.88 6.09 11.53
N ILE A 3 14.50 6.72 12.54
CA ILE A 3 14.34 8.15 12.87
C ILE A 3 14.59 9.03 11.63
N ILE A 4 15.59 8.65 10.83
CA ILE A 4 15.97 9.32 9.57
C ILE A 4 14.79 9.37 8.59
N ARG A 5 14.03 8.28 8.46
CA ARG A 5 12.86 8.22 7.56
C ARG A 5 11.67 9.04 8.09
N GLY A 6 11.53 9.14 9.41
CA GLY A 6 10.53 10.01 10.02
C GLY A 6 10.85 11.49 9.75
N LEU A 7 12.07 11.90 10.07
CA LEU A 7 12.55 13.27 9.85
C LEU A 7 12.53 13.67 8.37
N GLY A 8 13.04 12.81 7.49
CA GLY A 8 13.03 13.08 6.04
C GLY A 8 11.61 13.31 5.50
N ARG A 9 10.61 12.62 6.05
CA ARG A 9 9.21 12.86 5.68
C ARG A 9 8.65 14.17 6.20
N VAL A 10 8.92 14.53 7.44
CA VAL A 10 8.46 15.80 8.01
C VAL A 10 9.09 16.97 7.23
N LEU A 11 10.38 16.89 6.97
CA LEU A 11 11.13 17.88 6.19
C LEU A 11 10.65 17.95 4.74
N PHE A 12 10.37 16.82 4.09
CA PHE A 12 9.82 16.82 2.74
C PHE A 12 8.40 17.41 2.70
N SER A 13 7.57 17.06 3.69
CA SER A 13 6.17 17.48 3.76
C SER A 13 6.02 18.97 4.05
N SER A 14 6.98 19.59 4.74
CA SER A 14 6.92 21.01 5.10
C SER A 14 6.77 21.91 3.88
N TYR A 15 7.46 21.60 2.77
CA TYR A 15 7.34 22.33 1.52
C TYR A 15 5.90 22.37 1.01
N PHE A 16 5.24 21.21 0.97
CA PHE A 16 3.87 21.08 0.47
C PHE A 16 2.83 21.65 1.42
N ILE A 17 3.07 21.55 2.73
CA ILE A 17 2.19 22.14 3.74
C ILE A 17 2.20 23.66 3.61
N VAL A 18 3.38 24.28 3.56
CA VAL A 18 3.52 25.74 3.50
C VAL A 18 3.06 26.27 2.14
N LYS A 19 3.52 25.67 1.03
CA LYS A 19 3.13 26.14 -0.30
C LYS A 19 1.65 25.89 -0.57
N GLY A 20 1.14 24.71 -0.18
CA GLY A 20 -0.27 24.35 -0.36
C GLY A 20 -1.21 25.19 0.51
N SER A 21 -0.86 25.47 1.77
CA SER A 21 -1.67 26.33 2.63
C SER A 21 -1.71 27.77 2.11
N ASN A 22 -0.58 28.29 1.63
CA ASN A 22 -0.52 29.61 1.01
C ASN A 22 -1.38 29.67 -0.26
N ALA A 23 -1.29 28.67 -1.14
CA ALA A 23 -2.15 28.59 -2.33
C ALA A 23 -3.64 28.44 -2.00
N ALA A 24 -3.98 27.80 -0.88
CA ALA A 24 -5.36 27.65 -0.43
C ALA A 24 -5.94 28.92 0.24
N LEU A 25 -5.11 29.67 0.97
CA LEU A 25 -5.51 30.86 1.72
C LEU A 25 -5.41 32.15 0.89
N LYS A 26 -4.40 32.23 0.02
CA LYS A 26 -4.13 33.38 -0.85
C LYS A 26 -4.06 32.94 -2.31
N PRO A 27 -5.19 32.48 -2.90
CA PRO A 27 -5.18 31.98 -4.27
C PRO A 27 -4.83 33.09 -5.29
N ASN A 28 -5.15 34.35 -5.00
CA ASN A 28 -4.92 35.49 -5.91
C ASN A 28 -3.46 35.68 -6.30
N ASP A 29 -2.53 35.42 -5.38
CA ASP A 29 -1.08 35.57 -5.62
C ASP A 29 -0.54 34.50 -6.60
N PHE A 30 -1.33 33.45 -6.86
CA PHE A 30 -0.96 32.33 -7.73
C PHE A 30 -1.86 32.20 -8.97
N VAL A 31 -2.93 32.99 -9.08
CA VAL A 31 -3.87 32.94 -10.22
C VAL A 31 -3.18 33.43 -11.49
N GLU A 32 -2.46 34.55 -11.43
CA GLU A 32 -1.80 35.15 -12.61
C GLU A 32 -0.72 34.24 -13.21
N GLU A 33 -0.01 33.46 -12.38
CA GLU A 33 0.98 32.46 -12.83
C GLU A 33 0.31 31.13 -13.26
N ALA A 34 -0.89 30.84 -12.75
CA ALA A 34 -1.60 29.59 -13.01
C ALA A 34 -2.59 29.65 -14.17
N GLU A 35 -3.12 30.81 -14.54
CA GLU A 35 -4.03 31.03 -15.67
C GLU A 35 -3.57 30.37 -16.99
N PRO A 36 -2.35 30.63 -17.50
CA PRO A 36 -1.91 30.07 -18.78
C PRO A 36 -1.72 28.54 -18.75
N VAL A 37 -1.61 27.95 -17.56
CA VAL A 37 -1.46 26.52 -17.35
C VAL A 37 -2.83 25.88 -17.13
N ALA A 38 -3.72 26.53 -16.40
CA ALA A 38 -5.12 26.13 -16.25
C ALA A 38 -5.81 26.09 -17.62
N ASP A 39 -5.65 27.12 -18.44
CA ASP A 39 -6.26 27.19 -19.79
C ASP A 39 -5.79 26.07 -20.73
N LYS A 40 -4.58 25.55 -20.55
CA LYS A 40 -4.05 24.44 -21.36
C LYS A 40 -4.41 23.07 -20.79
N LEU A 41 -4.44 22.95 -19.46
CA LEU A 41 -4.62 21.66 -18.78
C LEU A 41 -6.07 21.32 -18.51
N VAL A 42 -6.94 22.29 -18.23
CA VAL A 42 -8.38 22.09 -18.05
C VAL A 42 -9.03 21.40 -19.27
N PRO A 43 -8.83 21.88 -20.52
CA PRO A 43 -9.40 21.20 -21.69
C PRO A 43 -8.76 19.84 -21.96
N MET A 44 -7.48 19.64 -21.64
CA MET A 44 -6.82 18.33 -21.74
C MET A 44 -7.38 17.34 -20.72
N LEU A 45 -7.62 17.78 -19.49
CA LEU A 45 -8.24 16.97 -18.43
C LEU A 45 -9.70 16.64 -18.77
N GLN A 46 -10.49 17.61 -19.22
CA GLN A 46 -11.88 17.37 -19.66
C GLN A 46 -11.96 16.34 -20.79
N ARG A 47 -10.98 16.35 -21.72
CA ARG A 47 -10.92 15.39 -22.84
C ARG A 47 -10.47 13.99 -22.42
N THR A 48 -9.61 13.88 -21.41
CA THR A 48 -9.05 12.60 -20.94
C THR A 48 -9.88 11.96 -19.82
N LEU A 49 -10.60 12.76 -19.04
CA LEU A 49 -11.46 12.36 -17.93
C LEU A 49 -12.88 12.93 -18.12
N PRO A 50 -13.61 12.50 -19.17
CA PRO A 50 -14.96 13.00 -19.45
C PRO A 50 -15.94 12.73 -18.30
N SER A 51 -15.70 11.70 -17.48
CA SER A 51 -16.49 11.37 -16.29
C SER A 51 -16.37 12.36 -15.13
N VAL A 52 -15.32 13.19 -15.13
CA VAL A 52 -15.02 14.17 -14.06
C VAL A 52 -14.99 15.60 -14.60
N GLY A 53 -15.01 15.78 -15.94
CA GLY A 53 -14.93 17.06 -16.62
C GLY A 53 -16.04 18.06 -16.25
N GLY A 54 -17.23 17.58 -15.88
CA GLY A 54 -18.33 18.42 -15.39
C GLY A 54 -18.18 18.93 -13.95
N TYR A 55 -17.20 18.41 -13.20
CA TYR A 55 -16.89 18.85 -11.83
C TYR A 55 -15.65 19.74 -11.76
N ILE A 56 -15.00 20.01 -12.89
CA ILE A 56 -13.83 20.90 -12.97
C ILE A 56 -14.38 22.34 -13.00
N PRO A 57 -14.14 23.16 -11.95
CA PRO A 57 -14.59 24.54 -11.96
C PRO A 57 -13.88 25.31 -13.07
N ASP A 58 -14.63 26.08 -13.87
CA ASP A 58 -14.08 26.98 -14.91
C ASP A 58 -13.31 28.18 -14.30
N ASP A 59 -13.41 28.36 -12.97
CA ASP A 59 -12.72 29.44 -12.25
C ASP A 59 -11.32 28.99 -11.78
N THR A 60 -10.29 29.56 -12.38
CA THR A 60 -8.87 29.36 -12.05
C THR A 60 -8.58 29.57 -10.56
N ARG A 61 -9.26 30.52 -9.91
CA ARG A 61 -9.10 30.76 -8.46
C ARG A 61 -9.54 29.53 -7.64
N THR A 62 -10.65 28.92 -8.03
CA THR A 62 -11.19 27.74 -7.34
C THR A 62 -10.31 26.52 -7.58
N LEU A 63 -9.74 26.37 -8.78
CA LEU A 63 -8.76 25.33 -9.10
C LEU A 63 -7.48 25.46 -8.29
N VAL A 64 -6.90 26.67 -8.22
CA VAL A 64 -5.70 26.95 -7.41
C VAL A 64 -5.95 26.65 -5.94
N ARG A 65 -7.11 27.08 -5.41
CA ARG A 65 -7.48 26.83 -4.02
C ARG A 65 -7.66 25.33 -3.73
N ALA A 66 -8.36 24.60 -4.60
CA ALA A 66 -8.57 23.16 -4.45
C ALA A 66 -7.24 22.38 -4.53
N THR A 67 -6.37 22.75 -5.46
CA THR A 67 -5.07 22.12 -5.66
C THR A 67 -4.14 22.42 -4.47
N GLY A 68 -4.13 23.66 -3.97
CA GLY A 68 -3.41 24.06 -2.77
C GLY A 68 -3.88 23.31 -1.52
N ALA A 69 -5.20 23.18 -1.34
CA ALA A 69 -5.79 22.40 -0.26
C ALA A 69 -5.41 20.91 -0.35
N ALA A 70 -5.42 20.33 -1.56
CA ALA A 70 -5.00 18.95 -1.80
C ALA A 70 -3.51 18.74 -1.48
N GLN A 71 -2.64 19.70 -1.83
CA GLN A 71 -1.22 19.66 -1.48
C GLN A 71 -0.99 19.77 0.03
N ALA A 72 -1.71 20.66 0.71
CA ALA A 72 -1.62 20.81 2.16
C ALA A 72 -2.10 19.55 2.88
N ALA A 73 -3.25 19.00 2.49
CA ALA A 73 -3.79 17.77 3.04
C ALA A 73 -2.88 16.57 2.76
N GLY A 74 -2.34 16.47 1.54
CA GLY A 74 -1.37 15.44 1.17
C GLY A 74 -0.08 15.53 1.97
N GLY A 75 0.46 16.74 2.15
CA GLY A 75 1.62 17.01 3.00
C GLY A 75 1.36 16.66 4.46
N LEU A 76 0.20 17.00 5.02
CA LEU A 76 -0.18 16.63 6.39
C LEU A 76 -0.34 15.11 6.56
N ALA A 77 -0.96 14.44 5.59
CA ALA A 77 -1.05 12.97 5.56
C ALA A 77 0.35 12.33 5.52
N MET A 78 1.27 12.91 4.75
CA MET A 78 2.66 12.48 4.70
C MET A 78 3.45 12.78 5.98
N ALA A 79 3.17 13.87 6.69
CA ALA A 79 3.82 14.21 7.95
C ALA A 79 3.30 13.33 9.10
N THR A 80 1.98 13.27 9.28
CA THR A 80 1.30 12.50 10.35
C THR A 80 1.43 10.99 10.16
N GLY A 81 1.57 10.52 8.92
CA GLY A 81 1.70 9.11 8.60
C GLY A 81 0.39 8.38 8.33
N LEU A 82 -0.73 9.08 8.33
CA LEU A 82 -2.04 8.55 7.97
C LEU A 82 -2.23 8.68 6.45
N GLY A 83 -2.46 7.57 5.74
CA GLY A 83 -2.67 7.61 4.29
C GLY A 83 -1.44 8.01 3.45
N ARG A 84 -0.22 7.84 3.97
CA ARG A 84 1.05 8.29 3.36
C ARG A 84 1.18 8.14 1.85
N ARG A 85 0.86 6.97 1.33
CA ARG A 85 1.02 6.66 -0.10
C ARG A 85 0.03 7.43 -0.95
N LEU A 86 -1.20 7.62 -0.44
CA LEU A 86 -2.24 8.40 -1.08
C LEU A 86 -1.90 9.89 -1.01
N GLY A 87 -1.43 10.39 0.15
CA GLY A 87 -0.97 11.77 0.27
C GLY A 87 0.17 12.09 -0.69
N ALA A 88 1.17 11.19 -0.79
CA ALA A 88 2.28 11.33 -1.71
C ALA A 88 1.85 11.23 -3.18
N SER A 89 0.89 10.35 -3.53
CA SER A 89 0.37 10.27 -4.90
C SER A 89 -0.41 11.52 -5.28
N VAL A 90 -1.25 12.05 -4.38
CA VAL A 90 -1.99 13.29 -4.60
C VAL A 90 -1.00 14.43 -4.85
N VAL A 91 0.00 14.57 -3.97
CA VAL A 91 1.04 15.58 -4.11
C VAL A 91 1.79 15.43 -5.44
N ALA A 92 2.18 14.21 -5.81
CA ALA A 92 2.86 13.95 -7.08
C ALA A 92 2.01 14.36 -8.30
N THR A 93 0.72 14.01 -8.30
CA THR A 93 -0.21 14.39 -9.38
C THR A 93 -0.36 15.92 -9.47
N THR A 94 -0.53 16.61 -8.34
CA THR A 94 -0.64 18.08 -8.32
C THR A 94 0.64 18.81 -8.70
N MET A 95 1.81 18.14 -8.66
CA MET A 95 3.08 18.75 -9.03
C MET A 95 3.32 18.76 -10.55
N VAL A 96 2.63 17.91 -11.31
CA VAL A 96 2.78 17.86 -12.78
C VAL A 96 2.46 19.20 -13.44
N PRO A 97 1.32 19.86 -13.14
CA PRO A 97 1.06 21.23 -13.63
C PRO A 97 2.15 22.23 -13.26
N HIS A 98 2.68 22.18 -12.03
CA HIS A 98 3.72 23.11 -11.58
C HIS A 98 5.06 22.93 -12.30
N VAL A 99 5.41 21.70 -12.71
CA VAL A 99 6.61 21.46 -13.50
C VAL A 99 6.47 22.07 -14.89
N ILE A 100 5.29 21.92 -15.50
CA ILE A 100 4.98 22.52 -16.81
C ILE A 100 5.01 24.05 -16.72
N ALA A 101 4.39 24.61 -15.67
CA ALA A 101 4.37 26.05 -15.40
C ALA A 101 5.78 26.64 -15.27
N SER A 102 6.71 25.88 -14.68
CA SER A 102 8.09 26.34 -14.44
C SER A 102 9.03 26.24 -15.63
N ILE A 103 8.57 25.80 -16.81
CA ILE A 103 9.42 25.72 -18.01
C ILE A 103 9.72 27.15 -18.45
N PRO A 104 11.00 27.60 -18.41
CA PRO A 104 11.32 28.97 -18.75
C PRO A 104 11.12 29.23 -20.24
N ASP A 105 10.45 30.34 -20.55
CA ASP A 105 10.21 30.75 -21.93
C ASP A 105 11.52 31.10 -22.65
N LYS A 106 11.60 30.69 -23.92
CA LYS A 106 12.79 30.88 -24.76
C LYS A 106 13.01 32.34 -25.15
N THR A 107 11.96 33.16 -25.08
CA THR A 107 11.93 34.59 -25.41
C THR A 107 12.54 35.47 -24.33
N LEU A 108 12.68 34.96 -23.09
CA LEU A 108 13.17 35.73 -21.95
C LEU A 108 14.69 36.00 -22.01
N PRO A 109 15.18 37.07 -21.35
CA PRO A 109 16.60 37.34 -21.17
C PRO A 109 17.37 36.14 -20.57
N LYS A 110 18.66 36.01 -20.88
CA LYS A 110 19.49 34.88 -20.42
C LYS A 110 19.50 34.74 -18.88
N ALA A 111 19.50 35.85 -18.15
CA ALA A 111 19.50 35.88 -16.69
C ALA A 111 18.20 35.31 -16.09
N GLU A 112 17.04 35.75 -16.60
CA GLU A 112 15.73 35.26 -16.18
C GLU A 112 15.52 33.78 -16.53
N ARG A 113 16.01 33.34 -17.69
CA ARG A 113 16.02 31.91 -18.04
C ARG A 113 16.85 31.07 -17.07
N ALA A 114 17.97 31.58 -16.59
CA ALA A 114 18.79 30.87 -15.60
C ALA A 114 18.04 30.72 -14.26
N ALA A 115 17.36 31.78 -13.81
CA ALA A 115 16.49 31.73 -12.64
C ALA A 115 15.33 30.74 -12.82
N GLY A 116 14.62 30.79 -13.95
CA GLY A 116 13.53 29.85 -14.24
C GLY A 116 13.98 28.38 -14.32
N ARG A 117 15.18 28.11 -14.85
CA ARG A 117 15.77 26.75 -14.83
C ARG A 117 15.96 26.22 -13.42
N SER A 118 16.38 27.06 -12.47
CA SER A 118 16.53 26.64 -11.07
C SER A 118 15.19 26.26 -10.44
N VAL A 119 14.13 27.00 -10.76
CA VAL A 119 12.76 26.71 -10.30
C VAL A 119 12.24 25.42 -10.93
N LEU A 120 12.49 25.22 -12.23
CA LEU A 120 12.15 23.98 -12.93
C LEU A 120 12.84 22.78 -12.28
N LEU A 121 14.15 22.86 -12.07
CA LEU A 121 14.94 21.77 -11.47
C LEU A 121 14.46 21.45 -10.05
N ARG A 122 14.08 22.47 -9.26
CA ARG A 122 13.45 22.27 -7.95
C ARG A 122 12.11 21.54 -8.07
N ASN A 123 11.23 21.96 -8.97
CA ASN A 123 9.91 21.33 -9.12
C ASN A 123 10.04 19.88 -9.63
N VAL A 124 10.98 19.62 -10.54
CA VAL A 124 11.29 18.27 -11.04
C VAL A 124 11.84 17.38 -9.92
N SER A 125 12.76 17.89 -9.09
CA SER A 125 13.30 17.12 -7.98
C SER A 125 12.23 16.80 -6.93
N LEU A 126 11.33 17.75 -6.65
CA LEU A 126 10.18 17.53 -5.77
C LEU A 126 9.18 16.52 -6.34
N LEU A 127 8.91 16.56 -7.65
CA LEU A 127 8.09 15.55 -8.33
C LEU A 127 8.73 14.16 -8.21
N GLY A 128 10.03 14.03 -8.52
CA GLY A 128 10.75 12.76 -8.38
C GLY A 128 10.72 12.21 -6.95
N ALA A 129 10.95 13.08 -5.96
CA ALA A 129 10.88 12.71 -4.55
C ALA A 129 9.46 12.29 -4.12
N SER A 130 8.41 12.99 -4.58
CA SER A 130 7.01 12.64 -4.29
C SER A 130 6.60 11.28 -4.90
N LEU A 131 7.05 10.99 -6.13
CA LEU A 131 6.84 9.70 -6.77
C LEU A 131 7.53 8.57 -6.01
N MET A 132 8.77 8.80 -5.57
CA MET A 132 9.48 7.82 -4.75
C MET A 132 8.76 7.60 -3.41
N ALA A 133 8.28 8.66 -2.78
CA ALA A 133 7.51 8.59 -1.54
C ALA A 133 6.15 7.86 -1.70
N SER A 134 5.52 7.93 -2.88
CA SER A 134 4.27 7.21 -3.17
C SER A 134 4.42 5.68 -3.17
N LYS A 135 5.62 5.20 -3.53
CA LYS A 135 5.97 3.77 -3.56
C LYS A 135 6.66 3.30 -2.28
N ASP A 136 7.03 4.19 -1.36
CA ASP A 136 7.67 3.81 -0.11
C ASP A 136 6.72 3.05 0.82
N THR A 137 7.00 1.76 1.03
CA THR A 137 6.27 0.89 1.96
C THR A 137 6.83 0.93 3.38
N ALA A 138 7.97 1.60 3.61
CA ALA A 138 8.63 1.79 4.90
C ALA A 138 8.65 0.53 5.80
N GLY A 139 8.87 -0.63 5.18
CA GLY A 139 8.93 -1.93 5.86
C GLY A 139 7.58 -2.46 6.37
N ARG A 140 6.47 -1.77 6.12
CA ARG A 140 5.14 -2.32 6.38
C ARG A 140 4.72 -3.18 5.19
N PRO A 141 4.38 -4.45 5.41
CA PRO A 141 3.87 -5.27 4.33
C PRO A 141 2.61 -4.64 3.75
N GLY A 142 2.58 -4.50 2.42
CA GLY A 142 1.42 -3.97 1.71
C GLY A 142 0.16 -4.81 1.97
N LEU A 143 -1.02 -4.25 1.71
CA LEU A 143 -2.28 -4.98 1.79
C LEU A 143 -2.23 -6.30 1.01
N ALA A 144 -1.70 -6.28 -0.21
CA ALA A 144 -1.49 -7.48 -1.02
C ALA A 144 -0.62 -8.53 -0.31
N TRP A 145 0.48 -8.13 0.33
CA TRP A 145 1.32 -9.04 1.12
C TRP A 145 0.56 -9.58 2.32
N ARG A 146 -0.22 -8.74 3.03
CA ARG A 146 -1.01 -9.17 4.18
C ARG A 146 -2.06 -10.20 3.76
N THR A 147 -2.76 -9.98 2.65
CA THR A 147 -3.74 -10.91 2.10
C THR A 147 -3.07 -12.23 1.65
N ALA A 148 -1.94 -12.14 0.94
CA ALA A 148 -1.18 -13.32 0.52
C ALA A 148 -0.66 -14.11 1.72
N ASN A 149 -0.12 -13.44 2.74
CA ASN A 149 0.37 -14.08 3.96
C ASN A 149 -0.76 -14.72 4.78
N THR A 150 -1.94 -14.09 4.85
CA THR A 150 -3.11 -14.70 5.49
C THR A 150 -3.55 -15.97 4.75
N LYS A 151 -3.60 -15.95 3.41
CA LYS A 151 -3.87 -17.15 2.61
C LYS A 151 -2.84 -18.24 2.88
N HIS A 152 -1.56 -17.88 2.87
CA HIS A 152 -0.49 -18.85 3.06
C HIS A 152 -0.51 -19.48 4.47
N ARG A 153 -0.84 -18.69 5.51
CA ARG A 153 -1.06 -19.19 6.87
C ARG A 153 -2.28 -20.10 6.99
N LEU A 154 -3.37 -19.78 6.28
CA LEU A 154 -4.56 -20.64 6.23
C LEU A 154 -4.23 -21.98 5.56
N GLU A 155 -3.51 -21.95 4.44
CA GLU A 155 -3.07 -23.15 3.73
C GLU A 155 -2.12 -24.01 4.58
N SER A 156 -1.16 -23.40 5.28
CA SER A 156 -0.24 -24.13 6.16
C SER A 156 -0.99 -24.77 7.33
N SER A 157 -1.88 -24.03 8.01
CA SER A 157 -2.69 -24.58 9.09
C SER A 157 -3.63 -25.69 8.62
N ALA A 158 -4.20 -25.59 7.42
CA ALA A 158 -5.00 -26.67 6.83
C ALA A 158 -4.17 -27.92 6.53
N ARG A 159 -2.93 -27.76 6.05
CA ARG A 159 -1.99 -28.88 5.83
C ARG A 159 -1.62 -29.55 7.15
N ASP A 160 -1.30 -28.77 8.18
CA ASP A 160 -0.94 -29.29 9.51
C ASP A 160 -2.11 -30.02 10.17
N GLN A 161 -3.33 -29.51 10.03
CA GLN A 161 -4.54 -30.21 10.49
C GLN A 161 -4.75 -31.53 9.75
N LYS A 162 -4.61 -31.56 8.42
CA LYS A 162 -4.71 -32.81 7.65
C LYS A 162 -3.63 -33.81 8.08
N ALA A 163 -2.39 -33.36 8.26
CA ALA A 163 -1.29 -34.23 8.70
C ALA A 163 -1.53 -34.79 10.11
N SER A 164 -2.01 -33.97 11.05
CA SER A 164 -2.31 -34.42 12.42
C SER A 164 -3.49 -35.39 12.47
N LEU A 165 -4.52 -35.18 11.65
CA LEU A 165 -5.65 -36.11 11.51
C LEU A 165 -5.18 -37.46 10.95
N ALA A 166 -4.39 -37.46 9.89
CA ALA A 166 -3.81 -38.68 9.32
C ALA A 166 -2.94 -39.43 10.34
N ALA A 167 -2.07 -38.72 11.07
CA ALA A 167 -1.23 -39.31 12.10
C ALA A 167 -2.04 -39.89 13.27
N ASN A 168 -3.13 -39.24 13.67
CA ASN A 168 -4.03 -39.73 14.71
C ASN A 168 -4.79 -40.98 14.26
N GLN A 169 -5.26 -41.00 13.01
CA GLN A 169 -5.92 -42.16 12.41
C GLN A 169 -4.98 -43.38 12.37
N ASP A 170 -3.71 -43.17 11.98
CA ASP A 170 -2.68 -44.21 11.98
C ASP A 170 -2.35 -44.73 13.39
N LYS A 171 -2.25 -43.83 14.38
CA LYS A 171 -2.06 -44.25 15.78
C LYS A 171 -3.23 -45.07 16.28
N MET A 172 -4.46 -44.67 15.92
CA MET A 172 -5.68 -45.36 16.34
C MET A 172 -5.76 -46.75 15.68
N SER A 173 -5.48 -46.86 14.39
CA SER A 173 -5.47 -48.12 13.65
C SER A 173 -4.41 -49.08 14.20
N ARG A 174 -3.21 -48.61 14.51
CA ARG A 174 -2.15 -49.41 15.17
C ARG A 174 -2.57 -49.88 16.56
N LYS A 175 -3.21 -49.03 17.37
CA LYS A 175 -3.74 -49.43 18.70
C LYS A 175 -4.84 -50.48 18.56
N ALA A 176 -5.75 -50.33 17.60
CA ALA A 176 -6.81 -51.29 17.31
C ALA A 176 -6.22 -52.64 16.92
N ARG A 177 -5.28 -52.69 15.96
CA ARG A 177 -4.57 -53.92 15.56
C ARG A 177 -3.88 -54.61 16.73
N LYS A 178 -3.20 -53.85 17.61
CA LYS A 178 -2.56 -54.41 18.82
C LYS A 178 -3.58 -54.99 19.81
N ARG A 179 -4.76 -54.38 19.95
CA ARG A 179 -5.84 -54.92 20.81
C ARG A 179 -6.43 -56.20 20.24
N ILE A 180 -6.69 -56.23 18.93
CA ILE A 180 -7.18 -57.42 18.23
C ILE A 180 -6.19 -58.58 18.39
N ALA A 181 -4.90 -58.37 18.10
CA ALA A 181 -3.87 -59.41 18.27
C ALA A 181 -3.76 -59.91 19.73
N LYS A 182 -3.92 -59.03 20.73
CA LYS A 182 -3.96 -59.44 22.14
C LYS A 182 -5.21 -60.25 22.47
N ALA A 183 -6.36 -59.90 21.92
CA ALA A 183 -7.61 -60.63 22.11
C ALA A 183 -7.53 -62.04 21.49
N GLU A 184 -7.03 -62.15 20.26
CA GLU A 184 -6.79 -63.44 19.59
C GLU A 184 -5.83 -64.32 20.38
N LYS A 185 -4.71 -63.76 20.88
CA LYS A 185 -3.75 -64.52 21.68
C LYS A 185 -4.36 -65.01 23.00
N LYS A 186 -5.24 -64.23 23.63
CA LYS A 186 -5.99 -64.67 24.82
C LYS A 186 -6.97 -65.78 24.45
N ALA A 187 -7.76 -65.61 23.38
CA ALA A 187 -8.73 -66.61 22.92
C ALA A 187 -8.07 -67.96 22.62
N ARG A 188 -6.92 -67.97 21.90
CA ARG A 188 -6.11 -69.18 21.67
C ARG A 188 -5.70 -69.86 22.97
N LYS A 189 -5.15 -69.11 23.93
CA LYS A 189 -4.75 -69.67 25.24
C LYS A 189 -5.93 -70.25 26.00
N THR A 190 -7.10 -69.62 25.93
CA THR A 190 -8.31 -70.13 26.59
C THR A 190 -8.79 -71.42 25.89
N ALA A 191 -8.79 -71.45 24.56
CA ALA A 191 -9.13 -72.64 23.78
C ALA A 191 -8.20 -73.81 24.07
N GLU A 192 -6.87 -73.58 24.10
CA GLU A 192 -5.88 -74.59 24.48
C GLU A 192 -6.10 -75.12 25.90
N LYS A 193 -6.42 -74.24 26.86
CA LYS A 193 -6.74 -74.65 28.24
C LYS A 193 -8.03 -75.48 28.31
N MET A 194 -9.05 -75.13 27.53
CA MET A 194 -10.31 -75.87 27.47
C MET A 194 -10.11 -77.24 26.83
N GLN A 195 -9.32 -77.33 25.76
CA GLN A 195 -8.96 -78.61 25.12
C GLN A 195 -8.18 -79.51 26.07
N LYS A 196 -7.18 -78.98 26.80
CA LYS A 196 -6.44 -79.75 27.81
C LYS A 196 -7.33 -80.23 28.95
N LYS A 197 -8.29 -79.42 29.41
CA LYS A 197 -9.27 -79.84 30.43
C LYS A 197 -10.26 -80.90 29.92
N ALA A 198 -10.64 -80.84 28.65
CA ALA A 198 -11.51 -81.85 28.04
C ALA A 198 -10.79 -83.19 27.89
N ALA A 199 -9.53 -83.18 27.44
CA ALA A 199 -8.70 -84.38 27.29
C ALA A 199 -8.31 -85.04 28.63
N ALA A 200 -8.36 -84.30 29.75
CA ALA A 200 -8.12 -84.84 31.09
C ALA A 200 -9.38 -85.41 31.77
N ARG A 201 -10.55 -85.28 31.13
CA ARG A 201 -11.85 -85.79 31.61
C ARG A 201 -12.36 -87.01 30.81
N SER A 202 -11.67 -87.38 29.74
CA SER A 202 -11.86 -88.61 28.95
C SER A 202 -10.84 -89.66 29.37
#